data_AF-A0AAD1TYC6-F1
#
_entry.id   AF-A0AAD1TYC6-F1
#
_cell.length_a   1.000
_cell.length_b   1.000
_cell.length_c   1.000
_cell.angle_alpha   90.00
_cell.angle_beta   90.00
_cell.angle_gamma   90.00
#
_symmetry.space_group_name_H-M   'P 1'
#
loop_
_entity.id
_entity.type
_entity.pdbx_description
1 polymer ?
#
loop_
_entity_poly.entity_id
_entity_poly.type
_entity_poly.pdbx_seq_one_letter_code
_entity_poly.pdbx_strand_id
1 'polypeptide(L)'
;MDIVERFINYTKINTTTSRENGANGIMPSSPGQMELAKLLAVELEALGMENIEVRDTAIVTATLPANTDDAIPVVSFFGHLDTSAEQTADTKAQRLHYSGGDLCLNQELKIYLRESEFPELKNYIGDDLLVTDGTSLLGADDKAAIMYRTLSGKRINNTV
;
A
#
# COMPACT_ATOMS: atom_id res chain seq x y z
N MET A 1 -0.99 -13.13 -8.99
CA MET A 1 -1.25 -11.69 -8.98
C MET A 1 0.08 -10.97 -9.00
N ASP A 2 0.26 -10.09 -9.98
CA ASP A 2 1.46 -9.26 -10.11
C ASP A 2 1.54 -8.20 -8.99
N ILE A 3 2.73 -7.68 -8.73
CA ILE A 3 3.00 -6.67 -7.70
C ILE A 3 2.20 -5.39 -7.94
N VAL A 4 2.10 -4.98 -9.20
CA VAL A 4 1.38 -3.77 -9.62
C VAL A 4 -0.13 -3.96 -9.42
N GLU A 5 -0.68 -5.11 -9.83
CA GLU A 5 -2.10 -5.43 -9.65
C GLU A 5 -2.50 -5.46 -8.18
N ARG A 6 -1.64 -6.05 -7.33
CA ARG A 6 -1.85 -6.09 -5.88
C ARG A 6 -1.93 -4.69 -5.30
N PHE A 7 -0.97 -3.83 -5.64
CA PHE A 7 -0.96 -2.45 -5.18
C PHE A 7 -2.22 -1.69 -5.65
N ILE A 8 -2.57 -1.78 -6.94
CA ILE A 8 -3.78 -1.14 -7.49
C ILE A 8 -5.05 -1.65 -6.79
N ASN A 9 -5.10 -2.92 -6.40
CA ASN A 9 -6.24 -3.45 -5.65
C ASN A 9 -6.31 -2.89 -4.23
N TYR A 10 -5.18 -2.68 -3.56
CA TYR A 10 -5.16 -2.01 -2.24
C TYR A 10 -5.57 -0.54 -2.33
N THR A 11 -5.21 0.17 -3.41
CA THR A 11 -5.59 1.58 -3.57
C THR A 11 -7.10 1.75 -3.74
N LYS A 12 -7.83 0.75 -4.27
CA LYS A 12 -9.30 0.79 -4.42
C LYS A 12 -10.05 0.77 -3.10
N ILE A 13 -9.43 0.27 -2.02
CA ILE A 13 -10.04 0.28 -0.69
C ILE A 13 -9.70 1.62 -0.04
N ASN A 14 -10.72 2.45 0.20
CA ASN A 14 -10.54 3.71 0.87
C ASN A 14 -10.30 3.48 2.36
N THR A 15 -9.06 3.70 2.81
CA THR A 15 -8.64 3.49 4.19
C THR A 15 -8.36 4.80 4.92
N THR A 16 -8.88 5.91 4.39
CA THR A 16 -8.60 7.25 4.91
C THR A 16 -8.98 7.36 6.38
N THR A 17 -8.09 7.92 7.18
CA THR A 17 -8.31 8.05 8.61
C THR A 17 -9.37 9.13 8.91
N SER A 18 -10.26 8.86 9.85
CA SER A 18 -11.19 9.87 10.37
C SER A 18 -10.57 10.56 11.58
N ARG A 19 -10.27 11.86 11.47
CA ARG A 19 -9.67 12.64 12.56
C ARG A 19 -10.57 12.69 13.80
N GLU A 20 -11.88 12.80 13.60
CA GLU A 20 -12.86 12.83 14.69
C GLU A 20 -12.88 11.49 15.44
N ASN A 21 -13.03 10.38 14.72
CA ASN A 21 -13.06 9.05 15.32
C ASN A 21 -11.72 8.72 16.02
N GLY A 22 -10.60 9.05 15.37
CA GLY A 22 -9.27 8.87 15.93
C GLY A 22 -9.07 9.69 17.21
N ALA A 23 -9.53 10.95 17.24
CA ALA A 23 -9.48 11.79 18.44
C ALA A 23 -10.37 11.25 19.58
N ASN A 24 -11.47 10.57 19.24
CA ASN A 24 -12.36 9.90 20.19
C ASN A 24 -11.89 8.50 20.61
N GLY A 25 -10.71 8.05 20.14
CA GLY A 25 -10.14 6.74 20.47
C GLY A 25 -10.84 5.55 19.79
N ILE A 26 -11.62 5.80 18.74
CA ILE A 26 -12.30 4.76 17.97
C ILE A 26 -11.30 4.17 16.97
N MET A 27 -11.01 2.88 17.11
CA MET A 27 -10.06 2.15 16.27
C MET A 27 -10.71 0.86 15.73
N PRO A 28 -10.70 0.62 14.40
CA PRO A 28 -10.20 1.52 13.35
C PRO A 28 -11.03 2.81 13.24
N SER A 29 -10.40 3.89 12.77
CA SER A 29 -11.07 5.19 12.64
C SER A 29 -12.03 5.23 11.45
N SER A 30 -11.82 4.35 10.45
CA SER A 30 -12.70 4.17 9.30
C SER A 30 -12.93 2.69 8.96
N PRO A 31 -14.10 2.32 8.43
CA PRO A 31 -14.44 0.92 8.16
C PRO A 31 -13.54 0.28 7.10
N GLY A 32 -13.05 1.05 6.13
CA GLY A 32 -12.18 0.52 5.08
C GLY A 32 -10.83 -0.01 5.59
N GLN A 33 -10.33 0.49 6.72
CA GLN A 33 -9.13 -0.09 7.37
C GLN A 33 -9.36 -1.54 7.76
N MET A 34 -10.55 -1.88 8.26
CA MET A 34 -10.93 -3.26 8.59
C MET A 34 -11.10 -4.12 7.32
N GLU A 35 -11.61 -3.55 6.24
CA GLU A 35 -11.73 -4.26 4.96
C GLU A 35 -10.34 -4.63 4.41
N LEU A 36 -9.39 -3.68 4.42
CA LEU A 36 -8.02 -3.95 4.02
C LEU A 36 -7.34 -4.97 4.96
N ALA A 37 -7.56 -4.86 6.28
CA ALA A 37 -7.04 -5.81 7.24
C ALA A 37 -7.49 -7.25 6.96
N LYS A 38 -8.78 -7.45 6.68
CA LYS A 38 -9.34 -8.76 6.33
C LYS A 38 -8.80 -9.28 5.00
N LEU A 39 -8.67 -8.41 4.00
CA LEU A 39 -8.05 -8.79 2.72
C LEU A 39 -6.61 -9.28 2.94
N LEU A 40 -5.82 -8.54 3.72
CA LEU A 40 -4.43 -8.91 4.01
C LEU A 40 -4.33 -10.24 4.75
N ALA A 41 -5.22 -10.52 5.70
CA ALA A 41 -5.22 -11.80 6.40
C ALA A 41 -5.41 -12.99 5.44
N VAL A 42 -6.37 -12.91 4.51
CA VAL A 42 -6.59 -13.93 3.48
C VAL A 42 -5.37 -14.09 2.59
N GLU A 43 -4.72 -12.98 2.22
CA GLU A 43 -3.54 -13.03 1.39
C GLU A 43 -2.31 -13.59 2.12
N LEU A 44 -2.12 -13.26 3.40
CA LEU A 44 -1.06 -13.81 4.25
C LEU A 44 -1.24 -15.31 4.47
N GLU A 45 -2.48 -15.78 4.63
CA GLU A 45 -2.81 -17.20 4.73
C GLU A 45 -2.46 -17.93 3.42
N ALA A 46 -2.84 -17.35 2.28
CA ALA A 46 -2.49 -17.88 0.96
C ALA A 46 -0.97 -17.88 0.68
N LEU A 47 -0.18 -17.10 1.43
CA LEU A 47 1.27 -17.05 1.36
C LEU A 47 1.96 -18.04 2.30
N GLY A 48 1.21 -18.76 3.13
CA GLY A 48 1.74 -19.74 4.08
C GLY A 48 2.28 -19.11 5.37
N MET A 49 1.79 -17.92 5.74
CA MET A 49 2.08 -17.34 7.04
C MET A 49 1.27 -18.04 8.14
N GLU A 50 1.81 -18.07 9.35
CA GLU A 50 1.20 -18.69 10.52
C GLU A 50 0.81 -17.64 11.58
N ASN A 51 0.02 -18.06 12.58
CA ASN A 51 -0.43 -17.20 13.68
C ASN A 51 -1.07 -15.88 13.19
N ILE A 52 -1.92 -16.00 12.16
CA ILE A 52 -2.60 -14.85 11.56
C ILE A 52 -3.73 -14.41 12.49
N GLU A 53 -3.66 -13.18 12.97
CA GLU A 53 -4.70 -12.56 13.80
C GLU A 53 -5.13 -11.23 13.19
N VAL A 54 -6.44 -11.00 13.14
CA VAL A 54 -7.03 -9.69 12.85
C VAL A 54 -7.80 -9.26 14.09
N ARG A 55 -7.32 -8.21 14.74
CA ARG A 55 -7.98 -7.64 15.92
C ARG A 55 -9.13 -6.73 15.50
N ASP A 56 -10.09 -6.52 16.42
CA ASP A 56 -11.21 -5.57 16.22
C ASP A 56 -10.73 -4.14 15.94
N THR A 57 -9.51 -3.79 16.34
CA THR A 57 -8.84 -2.53 16.05
C THR A 57 -8.16 -2.48 14.67
N ALA A 58 -8.45 -3.43 13.77
CA ALA A 58 -7.85 -3.61 12.45
C ALA A 58 -6.32 -3.80 12.45
N ILE A 59 -5.75 -4.30 13.55
CA ILE A 59 -4.34 -4.71 13.60
C ILE A 59 -4.23 -6.13 13.05
N VAL A 60 -3.41 -6.31 12.01
CA VAL A 60 -3.10 -7.61 11.43
C VAL A 60 -1.70 -8.03 11.85
N THR A 61 -1.57 -9.22 12.43
CA THR A 61 -0.29 -9.84 12.73
C THR A 61 -0.20 -11.20 12.05
N ALA A 62 0.99 -11.55 11.59
CA ALA A 62 1.29 -12.86 11.01
C ALA A 62 2.77 -13.17 11.21
N THR A 63 3.11 -14.45 11.29
CA THR A 63 4.46 -14.95 11.51
C THR A 63 4.92 -15.78 10.32
N LEU A 64 6.10 -15.50 9.81
CA LEU A 64 6.81 -16.41 8.92
C LEU A 64 7.68 -17.34 9.78
N PRO A 65 7.47 -18.67 9.74
CA PRO A 65 8.33 -19.61 10.47
C PRO A 65 9.80 -19.48 10.07
N ALA A 66 10.70 -19.82 10.99
CA ALA A 66 12.12 -19.90 10.67
C ALA A 66 12.35 -20.97 9.59
N ASN A 67 13.25 -20.69 8.66
CA ASN A 67 13.70 -21.63 7.64
C ASN A 67 15.07 -22.25 7.96
N THR A 68 15.52 -22.12 9.21
CA THR A 68 16.76 -22.68 9.74
C THR A 68 16.56 -23.12 11.19
N ASP A 69 17.35 -24.10 11.63
CA ASP A 69 17.41 -24.56 13.01
C ASP A 69 18.35 -23.69 13.89
N ASP A 70 19.07 -22.74 13.27
CA ASP A 70 19.96 -21.83 13.98
C ASP A 70 19.17 -20.89 14.89
N ALA A 71 19.72 -20.64 16.09
CA ALA A 71 19.17 -19.65 17.00
C ALA A 71 19.45 -18.23 16.49
N ILE A 72 18.51 -17.68 15.73
CA ILE A 72 18.58 -16.33 15.16
C ILE A 72 17.58 -15.37 15.82
N PRO A 73 17.88 -14.06 15.88
CA PRO A 73 16.92 -13.07 16.38
C PRO A 73 15.66 -12.97 15.50
N VAL A 74 14.51 -12.77 16.15
CA VAL A 74 13.26 -12.46 15.47
C VAL A 74 13.28 -11.00 15.00
N VAL A 75 12.83 -10.76 13.76
CA VAL A 75 12.68 -9.42 13.19
C VAL A 75 11.20 -9.18 12.88
N SER A 76 10.69 -8.00 13.25
CA SER A 76 9.33 -7.57 12.94
C SER A 76 9.32 -6.45 11.92
N PHE A 77 8.42 -6.55 10.95
CA PHE A 77 8.14 -5.50 9.97
C PHE A 77 6.78 -4.89 10.28
N PHE A 78 6.70 -3.56 10.20
CA PHE A 78 5.48 -2.81 10.45
C PHE A 78 5.14 -1.99 9.20
N GLY A 79 3.85 -1.86 8.95
CA GLY A 79 3.30 -0.92 7.98
C GLY A 79 1.90 -0.51 8.44
N HIS A 80 1.44 0.65 7.99
CA HIS A 80 0.14 1.19 8.38
C HIS A 80 -0.90 1.04 7.25
N LEU A 81 -2.16 0.82 7.63
CA LEU A 81 -3.24 0.52 6.69
C LEU A 81 -3.90 1.78 6.13
N ASP A 82 -3.83 2.88 6.88
CA ASP A 82 -4.59 4.08 6.64
C ASP A 82 -3.94 5.03 5.63
N THR A 83 -4.73 5.95 5.11
CA THR A 83 -4.25 7.05 4.28
C THR A 83 -4.56 8.39 4.95
N SER A 84 -3.78 9.41 4.61
CA SER A 84 -3.90 10.75 5.20
C SER A 84 -5.31 11.32 5.07
N ALA A 85 -5.83 11.89 6.16
CA ALA A 85 -7.11 12.59 6.21
C ALA A 85 -7.18 13.87 5.35
N GLU A 86 -6.06 14.30 4.76
CA GLU A 86 -6.01 15.47 3.88
C GLU A 86 -6.78 15.27 2.57
N GLN A 87 -6.96 14.03 2.14
CA GLN A 87 -7.81 13.69 1.01
C GLN A 87 -8.57 12.39 1.27
N THR A 88 -9.90 12.43 1.13
CA THR A 88 -10.82 11.34 1.43
C THR A 88 -11.46 10.70 0.19
N ALA A 89 -11.19 11.21 -1.00
CA ALA A 89 -11.74 10.72 -2.26
C ALA A 89 -11.13 9.36 -2.62
N ASP A 90 -11.94 8.52 -3.26
CA ASP A 90 -11.50 7.21 -3.70
C ASP A 90 -10.36 7.30 -4.72
N THR A 91 -9.33 6.50 -4.50
CA THR A 91 -8.14 6.51 -5.35
C THR A 91 -8.44 5.93 -6.73
N LYS A 92 -8.13 6.71 -7.77
CA LYS A 92 -8.14 6.26 -9.17
C LYS A 92 -6.71 6.11 -9.66
N ALA A 93 -6.10 4.98 -9.34
CA ALA A 93 -4.73 4.67 -9.75
C ALA A 93 -4.67 4.29 -11.24
N GLN A 94 -3.65 4.78 -11.93
CA GLN A 94 -3.35 4.49 -13.33
C GLN A 94 -1.84 4.28 -13.52
N ARG A 95 -1.48 3.48 -14.52
CA ARG A 95 -0.10 3.24 -14.93
C ARG A 95 0.20 4.04 -16.19
N LEU A 96 1.18 4.92 -16.13
CA LEU A 96 1.60 5.76 -17.26
C LEU A 96 3.11 5.57 -17.51
N HIS A 97 3.47 5.37 -18.78
CA HIS A 97 4.89 5.32 -19.17
C HIS A 97 5.47 6.74 -19.19
N TYR A 98 6.55 6.98 -18.45
CA TYR A 98 7.14 8.31 -18.34
C TYR A 98 8.28 8.51 -19.33
N SER A 99 8.09 9.41 -20.28
CA SER A 99 9.06 9.70 -21.35
C SER A 99 9.89 10.97 -21.12
N GLY A 100 9.77 11.59 -19.93
CA GLY A 100 10.37 12.89 -19.60
C GLY A 100 9.42 14.08 -19.79
N GLY A 101 9.72 15.21 -19.15
CA GLY A 101 8.88 16.41 -19.17
C GLY A 101 7.66 16.34 -18.25
N ASP A 102 6.60 17.09 -18.58
CA ASP A 102 5.38 17.15 -17.79
C ASP A 102 4.48 15.93 -18.05
N LEU A 103 4.02 15.27 -16.98
CA LEU A 103 3.12 14.12 -17.05
C LEU A 103 1.67 14.56 -16.87
N CYS A 104 0.82 14.34 -17.87
CA CYS A 104 -0.61 14.60 -17.76
C CYS A 104 -1.29 13.53 -16.89
N LEU A 105 -1.86 13.94 -15.75
CA LEU A 105 -2.64 13.05 -14.88
C LEU A 105 -4.10 13.01 -15.31
N ASN A 106 -4.65 14.17 -15.68
CA ASN A 106 -6.04 14.31 -16.10
C ASN A 106 -6.18 15.43 -17.13
N GLN A 107 -6.53 15.05 -18.36
CA GLN A 107 -6.62 15.97 -19.48
C GLN A 107 -7.83 16.90 -19.39
N GLU A 108 -8.96 16.44 -18.85
CA GLU A 108 -10.19 17.21 -18.71
C GLU A 108 -10.03 18.33 -17.67
N LEU A 109 -9.44 17.98 -16.53
CA LEU A 109 -9.16 18.90 -15.43
C LEU A 109 -7.85 19.68 -15.60
N LYS A 110 -7.09 19.38 -16.66
CA LYS A 110 -5.77 19.95 -16.94
C LYS A 110 -4.81 19.83 -15.75
N ILE A 111 -4.81 18.66 -15.11
CA ILE A 111 -3.90 18.35 -13.99
C ILE A 111 -2.65 17.68 -14.56
N TYR A 112 -1.50 18.28 -14.28
CA TYR A 112 -0.20 17.81 -14.72
C TYR A 112 0.72 17.71 -13.52
N LEU A 113 1.55 16.69 -13.53
CA LEU A 113 2.69 16.57 -12.64
C LEU A 113 3.90 17.12 -13.41
N ARG A 114 4.38 18.29 -12.99
CA ARG A 114 5.34 19.08 -13.77
C ARG A 114 6.76 18.81 -13.33
N GLU A 115 7.67 18.68 -14.30
CA GLU A 115 9.10 18.44 -14.01
C GLU A 115 9.75 19.65 -13.32
N SER A 116 9.21 20.85 -13.53
CA SER A 116 9.66 22.07 -12.84
C SER A 116 9.30 22.11 -11.36
N GLU A 117 8.23 21.42 -10.96
CA GLU A 117 7.76 21.32 -9.57
C GLU A 117 8.38 20.11 -8.87
N PHE A 118 8.58 19.02 -9.61
CA PHE A 118 9.18 17.76 -9.13
C PHE A 118 10.38 17.35 -9.99
N PRO A 119 11.57 17.97 -9.80
CA PRO A 119 12.75 17.68 -10.61
C PRO A 119 13.23 16.23 -10.54
N GLU A 120 12.85 15.49 -9.49
CA GLU A 120 13.14 14.08 -9.29
C GLU A 120 12.52 13.18 -10.37
N LEU A 121 11.50 13.65 -11.10
CA LEU A 121 10.92 12.90 -12.21
C LEU A 121 11.94 12.50 -13.27
N LYS A 122 12.97 13.33 -13.48
CA LYS A 122 14.06 13.05 -14.42
C LYS A 122 14.76 11.73 -14.16
N ASN A 123 14.74 11.25 -12.91
CA ASN A 123 15.35 9.99 -12.53
C ASN A 123 14.54 8.76 -12.98
N TYR A 124 13.29 8.95 -13.39
CA TYR A 124 12.35 7.88 -13.76
C TYR A 124 12.04 7.86 -15.26
N ILE A 125 12.82 8.57 -16.10
CA ILE A 125 12.63 8.56 -17.55
C ILE A 125 12.83 7.13 -18.09
N GLY A 126 11.81 6.62 -18.76
CA GLY A 126 11.75 5.25 -19.28
C GLY A 126 11.06 4.25 -18.34
N ASP A 127 10.68 4.67 -17.14
CA ASP A 127 9.94 3.83 -16.19
C ASP A 127 8.42 3.98 -16.36
N ASP A 128 7.69 2.97 -15.88
CA ASP A 128 6.24 3.06 -15.72
C ASP A 128 5.90 3.57 -14.32
N LEU A 129 5.25 4.73 -14.27
CA LEU A 129 4.82 5.37 -13.05
C LEU A 129 3.38 4.98 -12.71
N LEU A 130 3.17 4.62 -11.44
CA LEU A 130 1.83 4.49 -10.86
C LEU A 130 1.44 5.83 -10.26
N VAL A 131 0.41 6.45 -10.81
CA VAL A 131 -0.06 7.80 -10.43
C VAL A 131 -1.57 7.81 -10.25
N THR A 132 -2.12 8.87 -9.67
CA THR A 132 -3.57 9.09 -9.63
C THR A 132 -4.05 9.86 -10.86
N ASP A 133 -5.36 10.08 -10.96
CA ASP A 133 -5.97 11.04 -11.87
C ASP A 133 -5.89 12.50 -11.36
N GLY A 134 -5.11 12.75 -10.32
CA GLY A 134 -4.96 14.07 -9.70
C GLY A 134 -6.11 14.50 -8.78
N THR A 135 -7.16 13.69 -8.61
CA THR A 135 -8.31 14.03 -7.74
C THR A 135 -8.24 13.42 -6.34
N SER A 136 -7.25 12.55 -6.11
CA SER A 136 -7.09 11.76 -4.90
C SER A 136 -5.61 11.52 -4.58
N LEU A 137 -5.33 11.05 -3.36
CA LEU A 137 -4.04 10.50 -2.99
C LEU A 137 -3.89 9.06 -3.51
N LEU A 138 -2.66 8.66 -3.85
CA LEU A 138 -2.39 7.30 -4.30
C LEU A 138 -2.44 6.28 -3.16
N GLY A 139 -2.10 6.71 -1.93
CA GLY A 139 -1.94 5.81 -0.79
C GLY A 139 -0.70 4.92 -0.90
N ALA A 140 0.34 5.37 -1.63
CA ALA A 140 1.62 4.67 -1.67
C ALA A 140 2.24 4.54 -0.27
N ASP A 141 2.15 5.62 0.50
CA ASP A 141 2.35 5.62 1.95
C ASP A 141 1.07 5.07 2.62
N ASP A 142 1.04 3.85 3.18
CA ASP A 142 2.12 2.83 3.24
C ASP A 142 1.73 1.50 2.58
N LYS A 143 0.72 1.55 1.69
CA LYS A 143 0.25 0.35 0.96
C LYS A 143 1.34 -0.25 0.07
N ALA A 144 2.32 0.54 -0.35
CA ALA A 144 3.47 0.04 -1.12
C ALA A 144 4.36 -0.88 -0.29
N ALA A 145 4.63 -0.54 0.98
CA ALA A 145 5.43 -1.40 1.85
C ALA A 145 4.70 -2.69 2.22
N ILE A 146 3.40 -2.62 2.53
CA ILE A 146 2.55 -3.79 2.79
C ILE A 146 2.60 -4.76 1.61
N MET A 147 2.40 -4.23 0.39
CA MET A 147 2.50 -5.01 -0.84
C MET A 147 3.89 -5.65 -1.00
N TYR A 148 4.98 -4.91 -0.76
CA TYR A 148 6.32 -5.43 -0.98
C TYR A 148 6.67 -6.57 -0.01
N ARG A 149 6.22 -6.45 1.24
CA ARG A 149 6.53 -7.43 2.30
C ARG A 149 5.75 -8.73 2.16
N THR A 150 4.49 -8.67 1.72
CA THR A 150 3.71 -9.88 1.40
C THR A 150 4.40 -10.72 0.30
N LEU A 151 4.99 -10.07 -0.71
CA LEU A 151 5.77 -10.78 -1.74
C LEU A 151 7.15 -11.27 -1.26
N SER A 152 7.81 -10.52 -0.39
CA SER A 152 9.10 -10.93 0.18
C SER A 152 8.97 -12.21 1.00
N GLY A 153 7.89 -12.37 1.77
CA GLY A 153 7.59 -13.62 2.48
C GLY A 153 7.54 -14.84 1.56
N LYS A 154 6.93 -14.69 0.37
CA LYS A 154 6.90 -15.74 -0.66
C LYS A 154 8.30 -16.11 -1.17
N ARG A 155 9.17 -15.11 -1.36
CA ARG A 155 10.54 -15.35 -1.82
C ARG A 155 11.38 -16.03 -0.76
N ILE A 156 11.24 -15.63 0.50
CA ILE A 156 11.96 -16.27 1.63
C ILE A 156 11.55 -17.75 1.74
N ASN A 157 10.27 -18.07 1.61
CA ASN A 157 9.79 -19.46 1.61
C ASN A 157 10.32 -20.30 0.43
N ASN A 158 10.70 -19.68 -0.68
CA ASN A 158 11.19 -20.36 -1.88
C ASN A 158 12.72 -20.31 -2.04
N THR A 159 13.45 -19.76 -1.07
CA THR A 159 14.91 -19.62 -1.15
C THR A 159 15.59 -20.36 0.01
N VAL A 160 15.49 -21.69 0.00
CA VAL A 160 16.52 -22.65 0.44
C VAL A 160 16.36 -23.93 -0.36
#